data_AF-D2PZP1-F1
#
_entry.id   AF-D2PZP1-F1
#
_cell.length_a   1.000
_cell.length_b   1.000
_cell.length_c   1.000
_cell.angle_alpha   90.00
_cell.angle_beta   90.00
_cell.angle_gamma   90.00
#
_symmetry.space_group_name_H-M   'P 1'
#
loop_
_entity.id
_entity.type
_entity.pdbx_description
1 polymer ?
#
loop_
_entity_poly.entity_id
_entity_poly.type
_entity_poly.pdbx_seq_one_letter_code
_entity_poly.pdbx_strand_id
1 'polypeptide(L)'
;MDLDHLLDSSAPPIARRTADLERELHRLVLDAESAARPRRRSLRIGLAGALATVVIGAGTAGGMAVGLVPAPHWVPWTTPAGSQCSIEFTVSPVVDLPPGDGDARSRGHSAAEKQAAVAEANRFLKSFDYSSIDQAAAIREFQKAEDAAIAGQPDPAERQPRTTGDDLVLSAVGVEIWERLAADLTAKKLEPYALNYSTAYRCGG
;
A
#
# COMPACT_ATOMS: atom_id res chain seq x y z
N MET A 1 8.22 24.30 -37.97
CA MET A 1 8.72 24.43 -36.58
C MET A 1 8.90 23.02 -36.07
N ASP A 2 10.08 22.72 -35.56
CA ASP A 2 10.51 21.38 -35.17
C ASP A 2 10.20 21.15 -33.68
N LEU A 3 9.63 19.99 -33.33
CA LEU A 3 9.24 19.64 -31.97
C LEU A 3 10.47 19.53 -31.07
N ASP A 4 11.59 19.09 -31.63
CA ASP A 4 12.87 18.94 -30.91
C ASP A 4 13.39 20.31 -30.45
N HIS A 5 13.17 21.37 -31.25
CA HIS A 5 13.55 22.73 -30.88
C HIS A 5 12.68 23.30 -29.74
N LEU A 6 11.42 22.88 -29.61
CA LEU A 6 10.56 23.28 -28.49
C LEU A 6 10.93 22.57 -27.19
N LEU A 7 11.38 21.32 -27.27
CA LEU A 7 11.85 20.55 -26.11
C LEU A 7 13.19 21.08 -25.59
N ASP A 8 14.13 21.41 -26.48
CA ASP A 8 15.43 21.97 -26.07
C ASP A 8 15.31 23.37 -25.46
N SER A 9 14.32 24.17 -25.90
CA SER A 9 14.09 25.52 -25.38
C SER A 9 13.23 25.56 -24.11
N SER A 10 12.57 24.47 -23.75
CA SER A 10 11.70 24.38 -22.55
C SER A 10 12.32 23.62 -21.39
N ALA A 11 13.51 23.04 -21.54
CA ALA A 11 14.24 22.42 -20.44
C ALA A 11 14.60 23.50 -19.39
N PRO A 12 14.02 23.45 -18.17
CA PRO A 12 14.39 24.39 -17.12
C PRO A 12 15.89 24.23 -16.82
N PRO A 13 16.61 25.32 -16.53
CA PRO A 13 18.04 25.24 -16.25
C PRO A 13 18.25 24.28 -15.07
N ILE A 14 18.90 23.15 -15.34
CA ILE A 14 19.28 22.20 -14.31
C ILE A 14 20.29 22.90 -13.42
N ALA A 15 19.91 23.18 -12.17
CA ALA A 15 20.79 23.78 -11.20
C ALA A 15 22.08 22.95 -11.14
N ARG A 16 23.23 23.59 -11.42
CA ARG A 16 24.53 22.91 -11.34
C ARG A 16 24.70 22.40 -9.91
N ARG A 17 25.10 21.13 -9.75
CA ARG A 17 25.47 20.58 -8.45
C ARG A 17 26.67 21.37 -7.93
N THR A 18 26.44 22.22 -6.94
CA THR A 18 27.50 22.94 -6.22
C THR A 18 27.91 22.13 -4.99
N ALA A 19 29.15 22.34 -4.54
CA ALA A 19 29.62 21.77 -3.27
C ALA A 19 28.77 22.23 -2.07
N ASP A 20 28.05 23.36 -2.20
CA ASP A 20 27.15 23.87 -1.17
C ASP A 20 25.88 23.02 -1.09
N LEU A 21 25.26 22.69 -2.23
CA LEU A 21 24.10 21.81 -2.31
C LEU A 21 24.43 20.40 -1.81
N GLU A 22 25.61 19.88 -2.14
CA GLU A 22 26.06 18.57 -1.67
C GLU A 22 26.24 18.54 -0.15
N ARG A 23 26.79 19.62 0.44
CA ARG A 23 26.89 19.77 1.90
C ARG A 23 25.53 19.90 2.57
N GLU A 24 24.59 20.60 1.96
CA GLU A 24 23.24 20.78 2.49
C GLU A 24 22.44 19.47 2.45
N LEU A 25 22.54 18.71 1.35
CA LEU A 25 21.97 17.37 1.26
C LEU A 25 22.60 16.41 2.28
N HIS A 26 23.92 16.45 2.43
CA HIS A 26 24.61 15.64 3.43
C HIS A 26 24.17 15.99 4.86
N ARG A 27 23.96 17.28 5.14
CA ARG A 27 23.43 17.76 6.42
C ARG A 27 22.00 17.27 6.66
N LEU A 28 21.12 17.35 5.67
CA LEU A 28 19.74 16.86 5.77
C LEU A 28 19.69 15.35 6.07
N VAL A 29 20.57 14.56 5.46
CA VAL A 29 20.69 13.12 5.75
C VAL A 29 21.12 12.90 7.20
N LEU A 30 22.15 13.59 7.68
CA LEU A 30 22.62 13.46 9.06
C LEU A 30 21.58 13.93 10.09
N ASP A 31 20.87 15.02 9.80
CA ASP A 31 19.80 15.54 10.66
C ASP A 31 18.62 14.54 10.71
N ALA A 32 18.24 13.94 9.57
CA ALA A 32 17.21 12.90 9.51
C ALA A 32 17.62 11.62 10.27
N GLU A 33 18.87 11.18 10.16
CA GLU A 33 19.41 10.04 10.93
C GLU A 33 19.45 10.33 12.43
N SER A 34 19.72 11.58 12.81
CA SER A 34 19.72 12.01 14.22
C SER A 34 18.31 12.06 14.81
N ALA A 35 17.32 12.48 14.02
CA ALA A 35 15.90 12.49 14.39
C ALA A 35 15.31 11.09 14.45
N ALA A 36 15.84 10.15 13.67
CA ALA A 36 15.46 8.73 13.68
C ALA A 36 15.95 7.96 14.91
N ARG A 37 16.78 8.55 15.79
CA ARG A 37 17.15 7.91 17.06
C ARG A 37 15.98 7.97 18.05
N PRO A 38 15.44 6.82 18.50
CA PRO A 38 14.25 6.81 19.34
C PRO A 38 14.53 7.42 20.72
N ARG A 39 13.88 8.56 21.00
CA ARG A 39 13.69 9.08 22.35
C ARG A 39 12.79 8.09 23.09
N ARG A 40 13.35 7.37 24.07
CA ARG A 40 12.61 6.44 24.95
C ARG A 40 11.43 7.16 25.63
N ARG A 41 10.25 7.09 25.03
CA ARG A 41 8.98 7.36 25.70
C ARG A 41 8.07 6.17 25.42
N SER A 42 7.81 5.42 26.47
CA SER A 42 6.90 4.29 26.47
C SER A 42 5.48 4.79 26.18
N LEU A 43 4.98 4.50 25.00
CA LEU A 43 3.57 4.60 24.66
C LEU A 43 3.14 3.26 24.08
N ARG A 44 2.36 2.54 24.89
CA ARG A 44 1.62 1.36 24.43
C ARG A 44 0.48 1.86 23.56
N ILE A 45 0.57 1.66 22.25
CA ILE A 45 -0.56 1.79 21.35
C ILE A 45 -0.54 0.55 20.45
N GLY A 46 -1.44 -0.39 20.75
CA GLY A 46 -1.82 -1.43 19.83
C GLY A 46 -2.78 -0.83 18.80
N LEU A 47 -2.34 -0.75 17.55
CA LEU A 47 -3.23 -0.50 16.43
C LEU A 47 -2.86 -1.48 15.32
N ALA A 48 -3.75 -2.44 15.08
CA ALA A 48 -3.70 -3.31 13.93
C ALA A 48 -3.97 -2.48 12.67
N GLY A 49 -2.94 -1.83 12.15
CA GLY A 49 -3.04 -0.97 10.97
C GLY A 49 -2.97 -1.79 9.69
N ALA A 50 -4.11 -2.16 9.10
CA ALA A 50 -4.14 -2.56 7.70
C ALA A 50 -3.81 -1.34 6.84
N LEU A 51 -2.52 -1.10 6.62
CA LEU A 51 -2.06 -0.10 5.64
C LEU A 51 -2.16 -0.74 4.27
N ALA A 52 -3.31 -0.57 3.62
CA ALA A 52 -3.37 -0.64 2.17
C ALA A 52 -2.58 0.55 1.64
N THR A 53 -1.32 0.33 1.26
CA THR A 53 -0.53 1.34 0.56
C THR A 53 -1.14 1.57 -0.82
N VAL A 54 -1.90 2.66 -0.96
CA VAL A 54 -2.35 3.19 -2.25
C VAL A 54 -1.13 3.78 -2.95
N VAL A 55 -0.51 3.00 -3.83
CA VAL A 55 0.54 3.51 -4.72
C VAL A 55 -0.15 4.19 -5.90
N ILE A 56 -0.35 5.50 -5.78
CA ILE A 56 -0.69 6.36 -6.93
C ILE A 56 0.52 6.35 -7.87
N GLY A 57 0.26 6.01 -9.13
CA GLY A 57 1.26 5.44 -10.04
C GLY A 57 2.50 6.29 -10.35
N ALA A 58 3.64 5.61 -10.44
CA ALA A 58 4.75 5.85 -11.36
C ALA A 58 5.64 4.60 -11.33
N GLY A 59 6.00 4.09 -12.50
CA GLY A 59 6.62 2.77 -12.63
C GLY A 59 7.95 2.60 -11.87
N THR A 60 8.11 1.45 -11.23
CA THR A 60 9.39 0.76 -11.13
C THR A 60 9.14 -0.74 -11.28
N ALA A 61 9.34 -1.25 -12.50
CA ALA A 61 9.63 -2.65 -12.73
C ALA A 61 11.06 -2.94 -12.21
N GLY A 62 11.23 -2.88 -10.89
CA GLY A 62 12.48 -3.20 -10.20
C GLY A 62 12.43 -4.68 -9.80
N GLY A 63 13.32 -5.48 -10.39
CA GLY A 63 13.21 -6.93 -10.44
C GLY A 63 13.05 -7.62 -9.10
N MET A 64 12.10 -8.56 -9.05
CA MET A 64 12.15 -9.70 -8.14
C MET A 64 12.16 -10.97 -8.98
N ALA A 65 13.25 -11.72 -8.82
CA ALA A 65 13.49 -12.95 -9.53
C ALA A 65 12.75 -14.13 -8.86
N VAL A 66 12.20 -14.98 -9.73
CA VAL A 66 11.83 -16.39 -9.57
C VAL A 66 10.61 -16.74 -8.71
N GLY A 67 9.50 -17.01 -9.41
CA GLY A 67 8.43 -17.87 -8.92
C GLY A 67 7.02 -17.39 -9.27
N LEU A 68 6.67 -17.37 -10.57
CA LEU A 68 5.29 -17.25 -11.07
C LEU A 68 4.44 -16.18 -10.36
N VAL A 69 4.76 -14.90 -10.56
CA VAL A 69 3.74 -13.86 -10.33
C VAL A 69 2.73 -14.01 -11.47
N PRO A 70 1.49 -14.48 -11.24
CA PRO A 70 0.51 -14.50 -12.30
C PRO A 70 0.38 -13.08 -12.86
N ALA A 71 0.24 -12.97 -14.19
CA ALA A 71 0.04 -11.69 -14.84
C ALA A 71 -1.05 -10.88 -14.11
N PRO A 72 -0.93 -9.54 -14.04
CA PRO A 72 -1.90 -8.67 -13.40
C PRO A 72 -3.34 -9.09 -13.71
N HIS A 73 -4.05 -9.63 -12.72
CA HIS A 73 -5.46 -9.92 -12.86
C HIS A 73 -6.24 -8.64 -12.55
N TRP A 74 -6.43 -7.83 -13.58
CA TRP A 74 -7.30 -6.65 -13.53
C TRP A 74 -8.76 -7.11 -13.45
N VAL A 75 -9.39 -6.87 -12.30
CA VAL A 75 -10.80 -7.18 -12.07
C VAL A 75 -11.63 -5.94 -12.41
N PRO A 76 -12.53 -6.00 -13.41
CA PRO A 76 -13.39 -4.88 -13.72
C PRO A 76 -14.34 -4.60 -12.55
N TRP A 77 -14.58 -3.32 -12.29
CA TRP A 77 -15.40 -2.85 -11.18
C TRP A 77 -16.20 -1.62 -11.59
N THR A 78 -17.51 -1.67 -11.43
CA THR A 78 -18.37 -0.49 -11.63
C THR A 78 -18.67 0.12 -10.28
N THR A 79 -18.34 1.40 -10.10
CA THR A 79 -18.65 2.12 -8.87
C THR A 79 -20.12 2.57 -8.85
N PRO A 80 -20.70 2.89 -7.68
CA PRO A 80 -22.06 3.44 -7.60
C PRO A 80 -22.27 4.73 -8.39
N ALA A 81 -21.19 5.48 -8.67
CA ALA A 81 -21.22 6.68 -9.51
C ALA A 81 -21.30 6.35 -11.02
N GLY A 82 -21.16 5.08 -11.41
CA GLY A 82 -21.16 4.62 -12.79
C GLY A 82 -19.78 4.59 -13.44
N SER A 83 -18.72 4.95 -12.71
CA SER A 83 -17.33 4.87 -13.20
C SER A 83 -16.95 3.42 -13.44
N GLN A 84 -16.30 3.16 -14.58
CA GLN A 84 -15.73 1.86 -14.90
C GLN A 84 -14.26 1.83 -14.50
N CYS A 85 -13.98 1.13 -13.41
CA CYS A 85 -12.64 0.94 -12.87
C CYS A 85 -12.17 -0.49 -13.08
N SER A 86 -10.87 -0.70 -12.94
CA SER A 86 -10.24 -2.01 -12.86
C SER A 86 -9.32 -2.01 -11.65
N ILE A 87 -9.36 -3.07 -10.85
CA ILE A 87 -8.52 -3.25 -9.67
C ILE A 87 -7.53 -4.38 -9.93
N GLU A 88 -6.26 -4.12 -9.68
CA GLU A 88 -5.18 -5.10 -9.66
C GLU A 88 -4.83 -5.44 -8.21
N PHE A 89 -4.78 -6.73 -7.90
CA PHE A 89 -4.34 -7.24 -6.60
C PHE A 89 -2.97 -7.90 -6.77
N THR A 90 -1.99 -7.41 -6.03
CA THR A 90 -0.64 -7.97 -6.02
C THR A 90 -0.32 -8.53 -4.64
N VAL A 91 0.23 -9.74 -4.60
CA VAL A 91 0.79 -10.33 -3.38
C VAL A 91 2.25 -10.69 -3.61
N SER A 92 3.09 -10.38 -2.63
CA SER A 92 4.52 -10.71 -2.66
C SER A 92 5.01 -11.16 -1.28
N PRO A 93 6.10 -11.92 -1.17
CA PRO A 93 6.69 -12.25 0.13
C PRO A 93 7.00 -10.97 0.93
N VAL A 94 6.76 -10.99 2.25
CA VAL A 94 7.19 -9.87 3.09
C VAL A 94 8.72 -9.78 3.09
N VAL A 95 9.26 -8.57 2.98
CA VAL A 95 10.69 -8.33 3.20
C VAL A 95 10.89 -8.22 4.70
N ASP A 96 11.75 -9.07 5.27
CA ASP A 96 12.01 -9.02 6.71
C ASP A 96 12.59 -7.65 7.04
N LEU A 97 11.85 -6.87 7.82
CA LEU A 97 12.38 -5.68 8.44
C LEU A 97 13.28 -6.10 9.61
N PRO A 98 14.32 -5.31 9.93
CA PRO A 98 15.07 -5.51 11.16
C PRO A 98 14.08 -5.63 12.33
N PRO A 99 14.31 -6.52 13.30
CA PRO A 99 13.41 -6.68 14.44
C PRO A 99 13.22 -5.33 15.15
N GLY A 100 12.04 -4.75 14.99
CA GLY A 100 11.61 -3.55 15.70
C GLY A 100 11.09 -3.87 17.10
N ASP A 101 10.79 -2.84 17.89
CA ASP A 101 10.37 -2.91 19.29
C ASP A 101 8.93 -3.48 19.49
N GLY A 102 8.62 -4.64 18.89
CA GLY A 102 7.43 -5.43 19.24
C GLY A 102 6.24 -5.33 18.29
N ASP A 103 6.40 -4.88 17.04
CA ASP A 103 5.36 -5.10 16.03
C ASP A 103 5.28 -6.62 15.75
N ALA A 104 4.09 -7.22 15.79
CA ALA A 104 3.90 -8.63 15.44
C ALA A 104 4.38 -8.94 14.00
N ARG A 105 4.43 -7.91 13.14
CA ARG A 105 5.01 -7.95 11.79
C ARG A 105 6.53 -8.03 11.76
N SER A 106 7.19 -7.76 12.88
CA SER A 106 8.66 -7.87 13.03
C SER A 106 9.14 -9.31 13.22
N ARG A 107 8.22 -10.28 13.35
CA ARG A 107 8.66 -11.68 13.47
C ARG A 107 9.28 -12.08 12.13
N GLY A 108 10.50 -12.61 12.18
CA GLY A 108 11.14 -13.17 11.00
C GLY A 108 10.32 -14.37 10.51
N HIS A 109 10.00 -14.37 9.23
CA HIS A 109 9.28 -15.46 8.58
C HIS A 109 10.25 -16.31 7.76
N SER A 110 10.14 -17.63 7.86
CA SER A 110 10.95 -18.50 6.99
C SER A 110 10.54 -18.33 5.53
N ALA A 111 11.49 -18.55 4.61
CA ALA A 111 11.21 -18.50 3.17
C ALA A 111 10.06 -19.45 2.77
N ALA A 112 9.99 -20.62 3.39
CA ALA A 112 8.93 -21.60 3.13
C ALA A 112 7.54 -21.09 3.57
N GLU A 113 7.44 -20.44 4.74
CA GLU A 113 6.18 -19.84 5.20
C GLU A 113 5.72 -18.71 4.27
N LYS A 114 6.62 -17.82 3.87
CA LYS A 114 6.31 -16.73 2.92
C LYS A 114 5.81 -17.27 1.59
N GLN A 115 6.50 -18.25 1.04
CA GLN A 115 6.12 -18.89 -0.23
C GLN A 115 4.77 -19.60 -0.13
N ALA A 116 4.52 -20.30 0.97
CA ALA A 116 3.23 -20.95 1.20
C ALA A 116 2.08 -19.93 1.30
N ALA A 117 2.28 -18.84 2.03
CA ALA A 117 1.29 -17.76 2.15
C ALA A 117 1.02 -17.09 0.80
N VAL A 118 2.05 -16.78 0.02
CA VAL A 118 1.91 -16.18 -1.33
C VAL A 118 1.21 -17.13 -2.30
N ALA A 119 1.57 -18.41 -2.31
CA ALA A 119 0.93 -19.41 -3.18
C ALA A 119 -0.55 -19.55 -2.85
N GLU A 120 -0.89 -19.59 -1.56
CA GLU A 120 -2.27 -19.67 -1.11
C GLU A 120 -3.06 -18.39 -1.41
N ALA A 121 -2.47 -17.21 -1.20
CA ALA A 121 -3.11 -15.95 -1.50
C ALA A 121 -3.41 -15.81 -3.00
N ASN A 122 -2.47 -16.21 -3.87
CA ASN A 122 -2.72 -16.25 -5.31
C ASN A 122 -3.85 -17.22 -5.68
N ARG A 123 -3.92 -18.39 -5.01
CA ARG A 123 -5.01 -19.36 -5.21
C ARG A 123 -6.36 -18.78 -4.78
N PHE A 124 -6.41 -18.12 -3.63
CA PHE A 124 -7.59 -17.42 -3.13
C PHE A 124 -8.05 -16.36 -4.13
N LEU A 125 -7.19 -15.39 -4.47
CA LEU A 125 -7.53 -14.27 -5.37
C LEU A 125 -7.99 -14.74 -6.75
N LYS A 126 -7.42 -15.83 -7.27
CA LYS A 126 -7.84 -16.41 -8.56
C LYS A 126 -9.24 -17.05 -8.53
N SER A 127 -9.63 -17.61 -7.38
CA SER A 127 -10.89 -18.34 -7.21
C SER A 127 -11.96 -17.54 -6.47
N PHE A 128 -11.62 -16.34 -6.02
CA PHE A 128 -12.50 -15.48 -5.25
C PHE A 128 -13.66 -14.99 -6.12
N ASP A 129 -14.89 -15.09 -5.58
CA ASP A 129 -16.07 -14.51 -6.20
C ASP A 129 -16.16 -13.02 -5.84
N TYR A 130 -15.59 -12.18 -6.70
CA TYR A 130 -15.62 -10.73 -6.56
C TYR A 130 -17.03 -10.13 -6.57
N SER A 131 -18.01 -10.82 -7.18
CA SER A 131 -19.41 -10.36 -7.20
C SER A 131 -20.12 -10.57 -5.86
N SER A 132 -19.55 -11.39 -4.96
CA SER A 132 -20.07 -11.63 -3.61
C SER A 132 -19.83 -10.48 -2.63
N ILE A 133 -19.14 -9.41 -3.04
CA ILE A 133 -18.87 -8.25 -2.20
C ILE A 133 -20.11 -7.36 -2.17
N ASP A 134 -20.71 -7.21 -0.99
CA ASP A 134 -21.67 -6.16 -0.72
C ASP A 134 -20.91 -4.83 -0.56
N GLN A 135 -20.86 -4.06 -1.66
CA GLN A 135 -20.17 -2.77 -1.70
C GLN A 135 -20.68 -1.79 -0.64
N ALA A 136 -21.99 -1.77 -0.39
CA ALA A 136 -22.57 -0.84 0.58
C ALA A 136 -22.15 -1.23 2.00
N ALA A 137 -22.08 -2.53 2.32
CA ALA A 137 -21.56 -3.00 3.60
C ALA A 137 -20.07 -2.69 3.76
N ALA A 138 -19.26 -2.97 2.75
CA ALA A 138 -17.83 -2.68 2.76
C ALA A 138 -17.55 -1.19 3.00
N ILE A 139 -18.27 -0.30 2.31
CA ILE A 139 -18.13 1.17 2.48
C ILE A 139 -18.48 1.57 3.92
N ARG A 140 -19.56 1.04 4.50
CA ARG A 140 -19.96 1.38 5.88
C ARG A 140 -18.90 0.97 6.89
N GLU A 141 -18.38 -0.25 6.81
CA GLU A 141 -17.33 -0.70 7.75
C GLU A 141 -16.02 0.07 7.54
N PHE A 142 -15.65 0.37 6.29
CA PHE A 142 -14.49 1.20 6.00
C PHE A 142 -14.63 2.61 6.61
N GLN A 143 -15.75 3.28 6.40
CA GLN A 143 -16.00 4.62 6.96
C GLN A 143 -16.02 4.62 8.48
N LYS A 144 -16.53 3.56 9.11
CA LYS A 144 -16.50 3.40 10.56
C LYS A 144 -15.07 3.26 11.09
N ALA A 145 -14.21 2.50 10.40
CA ALA A 145 -12.80 2.39 10.74
C ALA A 145 -12.04 3.72 10.50
N GLU A 146 -12.32 4.39 9.39
CA GLU A 146 -11.75 5.70 9.05
C GLU A 146 -12.15 6.77 10.08
N ASP A 147 -13.43 6.81 10.48
CA ASP A 147 -13.94 7.75 11.48
C ASP A 147 -13.29 7.54 12.85
N ALA A 148 -13.07 6.28 13.25
CA ALA A 148 -12.33 5.97 14.46
C ALA A 148 -10.86 6.43 14.37
N ALA A 149 -10.22 6.23 13.21
CA ALA A 149 -8.84 6.67 12.98
C ALA A 149 -8.70 8.20 12.98
N ILE A 150 -9.63 8.93 12.37
CA ILE A 150 -9.67 10.40 12.36
C ILE A 150 -9.95 10.94 13.76
N ALA A 151 -10.89 10.34 14.49
CA ALA A 151 -11.21 10.75 15.86
C ALA A 151 -10.05 10.51 16.83
N GLY A 152 -9.22 9.49 16.58
CA GLY A 152 -8.01 9.19 17.35
C GLY A 152 -6.84 10.17 17.14
N GLN A 153 -6.92 11.07 16.14
CA GLN A 153 -5.84 12.03 15.86
C GLN A 153 -5.93 13.23 16.81
N PRO A 154 -4.85 13.50 17.59
CA PRO A 154 -4.88 14.46 18.69
C PRO A 154 -4.94 15.91 18.20
N ASP A 155 -4.31 16.23 17.07
CA ASP A 155 -4.35 17.55 16.47
C ASP A 155 -5.45 17.60 15.38
N PRO A 156 -6.52 18.41 15.56
CA PRO A 156 -7.53 18.59 14.53
C PRO A 156 -7.00 19.14 13.20
N ALA A 157 -5.90 19.89 13.21
CA ALA A 157 -5.29 20.46 12.01
C ALA A 157 -4.52 19.42 11.18
N GLU A 158 -4.07 18.33 11.82
CA GLU A 158 -3.38 17.21 11.14
C GLU A 158 -4.35 16.12 10.70
N ARG A 159 -5.67 16.29 10.95
CA ARG A 159 -6.67 15.29 10.58
C ARG A 159 -6.67 15.05 9.08
N GLN A 160 -6.42 13.80 8.70
CA GLN A 160 -6.55 13.38 7.31
C GLN A 160 -7.99 13.65 6.79
N PRO A 161 -8.16 14.12 5.54
CA PRO A 161 -9.47 14.24 4.94
C PRO A 161 -10.12 12.86 4.80
N ARG A 162 -11.46 12.82 4.83
CA ARG A 162 -12.20 11.58 4.55
C ARG A 162 -11.98 11.14 3.11
N THR A 163 -11.89 9.83 2.91
CA THR A 163 -11.91 9.23 1.58
C THR A 163 -13.31 9.37 0.98
N THR A 164 -13.42 9.78 -0.29
CA THR A 164 -14.71 10.04 -0.95
C THR A 164 -14.73 9.52 -2.39
N GLY A 165 -15.90 9.53 -3.03
CA GLY A 165 -16.06 9.18 -4.45
C GLY A 165 -15.64 7.74 -4.77
N ASP A 166 -15.01 7.56 -5.93
CA ASP A 166 -14.54 6.25 -6.39
C ASP A 166 -13.41 5.70 -5.50
N ASP A 167 -12.53 6.56 -4.97
CA ASP A 167 -11.44 6.12 -4.07
C ASP A 167 -11.99 5.46 -2.81
N LEU A 168 -13.12 5.94 -2.26
CA LEU A 168 -13.78 5.32 -1.12
C LEU A 168 -14.26 3.92 -1.45
N VAL A 169 -14.89 3.76 -2.61
CA VAL A 169 -15.44 2.47 -3.06
C VAL A 169 -14.30 1.47 -3.24
N LEU A 170 -13.24 1.87 -3.96
CA LEU A 170 -12.11 1.01 -4.28
C LEU A 170 -11.31 0.63 -3.03
N SER A 171 -11.11 1.58 -2.11
CA SER A 171 -10.45 1.33 -0.82
C SER A 171 -11.25 0.37 0.05
N ALA A 172 -12.57 0.58 0.15
CA ALA A 172 -13.45 -0.29 0.93
C ALA A 172 -13.47 -1.73 0.39
N VAL A 173 -13.57 -1.89 -0.93
CA VAL A 173 -13.51 -3.21 -1.59
C VAL A 173 -12.14 -3.87 -1.38
N GLY A 174 -11.05 -3.10 -1.50
CA GLY A 174 -9.69 -3.59 -1.27
C GLY A 174 -9.48 -4.13 0.14
N VAL A 175 -10.04 -3.45 1.16
CA VAL A 175 -10.01 -3.88 2.56
C VAL A 175 -10.85 -5.14 2.79
N GLU A 176 -12.08 -5.19 2.27
CA GLU A 176 -12.94 -6.38 2.39
C GLU A 176 -12.26 -7.63 1.82
N ILE A 177 -11.61 -7.52 0.66
CA ILE A 177 -10.88 -8.64 0.04
C ILE A 177 -9.69 -9.06 0.90
N TRP A 178 -8.95 -8.09 1.44
CA TRP A 178 -7.85 -8.37 2.36
C TRP A 178 -8.32 -9.11 3.61
N GLU A 179 -9.42 -8.68 4.23
CA GLU A 179 -9.95 -9.32 5.44
C GLU A 179 -10.36 -10.77 5.18
N ARG A 180 -11.03 -11.04 4.05
CA ARG A 180 -11.40 -12.40 3.64
C ARG A 180 -10.17 -13.26 3.31
N LEU A 181 -9.18 -12.70 2.62
CA LEU A 181 -7.91 -13.37 2.35
C LEU A 181 -7.17 -13.71 3.66
N ALA A 182 -7.08 -12.76 4.58
CA ALA A 182 -6.41 -12.96 5.88
C ALA A 182 -7.12 -14.04 6.71
N ALA A 183 -8.45 -14.06 6.70
CA ALA A 183 -9.25 -15.11 7.34
C ALA A 183 -8.98 -16.49 6.72
N ASP A 184 -8.92 -16.58 5.38
CA ASP A 184 -8.63 -17.82 4.65
C ASP A 184 -7.21 -18.36 4.92
N LEU A 185 -6.20 -17.48 4.94
CA LEU A 185 -4.83 -17.82 5.32
C LEU A 185 -4.77 -18.36 6.76
N THR A 186 -5.41 -17.64 7.69
CA THR A 186 -5.47 -18.03 9.10
C THR A 186 -6.14 -19.39 9.29
N ALA A 187 -7.25 -19.65 8.58
CA ALA A 187 -7.94 -20.94 8.60
C ALA A 187 -7.04 -22.11 8.14
N LYS A 188 -6.08 -21.83 7.26
CA LYS A 188 -5.07 -22.80 6.80
C LYS A 188 -3.78 -22.80 7.63
N LYS A 189 -3.76 -22.10 8.77
CA LYS A 189 -2.59 -21.95 9.65
C LYS A 189 -1.40 -21.28 8.94
N LEU A 190 -1.67 -20.43 7.96
CA LEU A 190 -0.69 -19.56 7.33
C LEU A 190 -0.79 -18.17 7.95
N GLU A 191 0.34 -17.46 8.04
CA GLU A 191 0.36 -16.11 8.60
C GLU A 191 0.07 -15.06 7.52
N PRO A 192 -1.00 -14.25 7.68
CA PRO A 192 -1.27 -13.14 6.74
C PRO A 192 -0.12 -12.14 6.63
N TYR A 193 0.64 -11.92 7.70
CA TYR A 193 1.80 -11.03 7.70
C TYR A 193 3.08 -11.63 7.07
N ALA A 194 3.05 -12.88 6.60
CA ALA A 194 4.17 -13.45 5.83
C ALA A 194 4.21 -12.95 4.37
N LEU A 195 3.23 -12.14 3.96
CA LEU A 195 3.15 -11.53 2.63
C LEU A 195 2.83 -10.03 2.71
N ASN A 196 3.19 -9.31 1.67
CA ASN A 196 2.68 -7.99 1.35
C ASN A 196 1.48 -8.13 0.41
N TYR A 197 0.42 -7.38 0.68
CA TYR A 197 -0.75 -7.24 -0.19
C TYR A 197 -0.85 -5.79 -0.64
N SER A 198 -1.02 -5.56 -1.94
CA SER A 198 -1.24 -4.23 -2.48
C SER A 198 -2.34 -4.23 -3.53
N THR A 199 -3.02 -3.10 -3.63
CA THR A 199 -4.06 -2.83 -4.61
C THR A 199 -3.64 -1.66 -5.48
N ALA A 200 -3.78 -1.81 -6.79
CA ALA A 200 -3.72 -0.70 -7.73
C ALA A 200 -5.04 -0.59 -8.47
N TYR A 201 -5.42 0.61 -8.89
CA TYR A 201 -6.67 0.82 -9.60
C TYR A 201 -6.50 1.78 -10.78
N ARG A 202 -7.34 1.60 -11.80
CA ARG A 202 -7.42 2.46 -12.98
C ARG A 202 -8.89 2.66 -13.31
N CYS A 203 -9.33 3.91 -13.42
CA CYS A 203 -10.71 4.23 -13.83
C CYS A 203 -10.68 4.89 -15.20
N GLY A 204 -11.55 4.43 -16.10
CA GLY A 204 -11.77 5.06 -17.40
C GLY A 204 -12.74 6.22 -17.26
N GLY A 205 -12.33 7.40 -17.71
CA GLY A 205 -13.14 8.60 -17.87
C GLY A 205 -13.05 9.14 -19.28
#